data_AF-A0A847E1L1-F1
#
_entry.id   AF-A0A847E1L1-F1
#
_cell.length_a   1.000
_cell.length_b   1.000
_cell.length_c   1.000
_cell.angle_alpha   90.00
_cell.angle_beta   90.00
_cell.angle_gamma   90.00
#
_symmetry.space_group_name_H-M   'P 1'
#
loop_
_entity.id
_entity.type
_entity.pdbx_description
1 polymer ?
#
loop_
_entity_poly.entity_id
_entity_poly.type
_entity_poly.pdbx_seq_one_letter_code
_entity_poly.pdbx_strand_id
1 'polypeptide(L)'
;AEALIGKGVKLSVFDPDVSLSRLLGANKRFIEKHLPHIGELVGDDLSATVADAELVVIGTSNRMVLDELARVLQPSQKLLDLVNVRASTLADKAQGLCW
;
A
#
# COMPACT_ATOMS: atom_id res chain seq x y z
N ALA A 1 4.82 -8.38 3.00
CA ALA A 1 5.76 -7.34 3.44
C ALA A 1 7.08 -7.95 3.94
N GLU A 2 7.07 -8.74 5.01
CA GLU A 2 8.30 -9.28 5.64
C GLU A 2 9.24 -10.03 4.70
N ALA A 3 8.70 -10.87 3.81
CA ALA A 3 9.52 -11.59 2.83
C ALA A 3 10.28 -10.66 1.86
N LEU A 4 9.71 -9.49 1.52
CA LEU A 4 10.37 -8.50 0.66
C LEU A 4 11.48 -7.76 1.41
N ILE A 5 11.22 -7.42 2.67
CA ILE A 5 12.23 -6.82 3.57
C ILE A 5 13.42 -7.77 3.71
N GLY A 6 13.17 -9.07 3.92
CA GLY A 6 14.22 -10.09 4.00
C GLY A 6 15.04 -10.28 2.72
N LYS A 7 14.62 -9.70 1.60
CA LYS A 7 15.34 -9.68 0.31
C LYS A 7 16.02 -8.34 0.02
N GLY A 8 15.97 -7.38 0.95
CA GLY A 8 16.57 -6.05 0.79
C GLY A 8 15.76 -5.10 -0.09
N VAL A 9 14.48 -5.39 -0.33
CA VAL A 9 13.59 -4.52 -1.10
C VAL A 9 13.17 -3.32 -0.24
N LYS A 10 13.37 -2.10 -0.75
CA LYS A 10 12.81 -0.88 -0.13
C LYS A 10 11.29 -0.95 -0.23
N LEU A 11 10.62 -0.91 0.92
CA LEU A 11 9.18 -1.07 1.02
C LEU A 11 8.57 0.15 1.74
N SER A 12 7.41 0.58 1.28
CA SER A 12 6.53 1.55 1.94
C SER A 12 5.11 1.00 1.86
N VAL A 13 4.30 1.27 2.88
CA VAL A 13 2.93 0.78 2.98
C VAL A 13 2.01 1.95 3.32
N PHE A 14 0.87 2.02 2.64
CA PHE A 14 -0.21 2.92 3.02
C PHE A 14 -1.43 2.08 3.36
N ASP A 15 -2.00 2.30 4.54
CA ASP A 15 -3.26 1.71 4.96
C ASP A 15 -3.98 2.71 5.88
N PRO A 16 -5.14 3.25 5.44
CA PRO A 16 -5.84 4.29 6.19
C PRO A 16 -6.33 3.79 7.56
N ASP A 17 -6.62 2.50 7.70
CA ASP A 17 -7.10 1.91 8.95
C ASP A 17 -5.94 1.70 9.93
N VAL A 18 -4.74 1.40 9.42
CA VAL A 18 -3.53 1.22 10.26
C VAL A 18 -3.00 2.57 10.75
N SER A 19 -2.93 3.59 9.90
CA SER A 19 -2.55 4.96 10.30
C SER A 19 -3.44 5.51 11.41
N LEU A 20 -4.76 5.28 11.32
CA LEU A 20 -5.71 5.65 12.38
C LEU A 20 -5.47 4.83 13.66
N SER A 21 -5.24 3.52 13.53
CA SER A 21 -5.04 2.62 14.68
C SER A 21 -3.76 2.92 15.47
N ARG A 22 -2.72 3.49 14.84
CA ARG A 22 -1.50 3.98 15.51
C ARG A 22 -1.77 5.14 16.47
N LEU A 23 -2.85 5.89 16.29
CA LEU A 23 -3.25 6.97 17.18
C LEU A 23 -3.99 6.45 18.43
N LEU A 24 -4.46 5.19 18.42
CA LEU A 24 -5.21 4.56 19.51
C LEU A 24 -4.28 3.71 20.38
N GLY A 25 -4.01 4.16 21.61
CA GLY A 25 -2.87 3.71 22.43
C GLY A 25 -2.74 2.21 22.72
N ALA A 26 -3.81 1.41 22.68
CA ALA A 26 -3.70 -0.05 22.81
C ALA A 26 -3.15 -0.72 21.52
N ASN A 27 -3.60 -0.25 20.35
CA ASN A 27 -3.16 -0.76 19.05
C ASN A 27 -1.74 -0.30 18.72
N LYS A 28 -1.38 0.94 19.07
CA LYS A 28 0.00 1.44 18.96
C LYS A 28 1.00 0.53 19.66
N ARG A 29 0.76 0.22 20.95
CA ARG A 29 1.63 -0.67 21.74
C ARG A 29 1.69 -2.09 21.17
N PHE A 30 0.60 -2.59 20.59
CA PHE A 30 0.59 -3.89 19.94
C PHE A 30 1.47 -3.92 18.70
N ILE A 31 1.32 -2.93 17.80
CA ILE A 31 2.10 -2.78 16.57
C ILE A 31 3.59 -2.58 16.90
N GLU A 32 3.92 -1.68 17.82
CA GLU A 32 5.31 -1.41 18.24
C GLU A 32 5.97 -2.65 18.87
N LYS A 33 5.21 -3.45 19.63
CA LYS A 33 5.76 -4.62 20.34
C LYS A 33 5.88 -5.87 19.47
N HIS A 34 4.93 -6.10 18.56
CA HIS A 34 4.85 -7.36 17.80
C HIS A 34 5.21 -7.21 16.32
N LEU A 35 5.12 -6.00 15.76
CA LEU A 35 5.40 -5.72 14.35
C LEU A 35 6.22 -4.41 14.20
N PRO A 36 7.32 -4.22 14.96
CA PRO A 36 8.08 -2.96 14.95
C PRO A 36 8.56 -2.57 13.55
N HIS A 37 9.08 -3.56 12.80
CA HIS A 37 9.58 -3.39 11.44
C HIS A 37 8.50 -3.04 10.41
N ILE A 38 7.23 -3.36 10.67
CA ILE A 38 6.11 -3.00 9.80
C ILE A 38 5.64 -1.59 10.12
N GLY A 39 5.61 -1.21 11.41
CA GLY A 39 5.24 0.14 11.81
C GLY A 39 6.05 1.19 11.05
N GLU A 40 7.38 1.08 11.04
CA GLU A 40 8.25 2.07 10.37
C GLU A 40 7.98 2.24 8.87
N LEU A 41 7.32 1.26 8.24
CA LEU A 41 7.00 1.28 6.80
C LEU A 41 5.63 1.88 6.49
N VAL A 42 4.72 1.95 7.47
CA VAL A 42 3.38 2.49 7.26
C VAL A 42 3.44 4.02 7.30
N GLY A 43 3.22 4.65 6.15
CA GLY A 43 3.07 6.09 5.99
C GLY A 43 1.62 6.53 6.04
N ASP A 44 1.39 7.80 6.40
CA ASP A 44 0.05 8.38 6.55
C ASP A 44 -0.47 9.03 5.25
N ASP A 45 0.35 9.08 4.20
CA ASP A 45 0.03 9.72 2.93
C ASP A 45 0.28 8.78 1.75
N LEU A 46 -0.75 8.55 0.96
CA LEU A 46 -0.69 7.66 -0.20
C LEU A 46 0.24 8.22 -1.27
N SER A 47 0.19 9.54 -1.54
CA SER A 47 0.98 10.19 -2.57
C SER A 47 2.49 10.02 -2.32
N ALA A 48 2.93 10.32 -1.09
CA ALA A 48 4.30 10.14 -0.64
C ALA A 48 4.72 8.65 -0.66
N THR A 49 3.79 7.75 -0.32
CA THR A 49 4.06 6.30 -0.33
C THR A 49 4.37 5.81 -1.75
N VAL A 50 3.66 6.33 -2.76
CA VAL A 50 3.83 5.88 -4.15
C VAL A 50 4.88 6.68 -4.91
N ALA A 51 5.25 7.89 -4.52
CA ALA A 51 6.06 8.81 -5.33
C ALA A 51 7.37 8.19 -5.88
N ASP A 52 8.08 7.42 -5.05
CA ASP A 52 9.38 6.80 -5.41
C ASP A 52 9.26 5.31 -5.80
N ALA A 53 8.05 4.77 -5.90
CA ALA A 53 7.85 3.34 -6.13
C ALA A 53 8.04 2.97 -7.61
N GLU A 54 8.81 1.92 -7.90
CA GLU A 54 8.85 1.32 -9.25
C GLU A 54 7.67 0.37 -9.50
N LEU A 55 7.21 -0.29 -8.42
CA LEU A 55 6.10 -1.23 -8.39
C LEU A 55 5.18 -0.88 -7.23
N VAL A 56 3.91 -0.66 -7.55
CA VAL A 56 2.83 -0.49 -6.58
C VAL A 56 1.99 -1.76 -6.55
N VAL A 57 1.72 -2.28 -5.35
CA VAL A 57 0.88 -3.47 -5.16
C VAL A 57 -0.41 -3.06 -4.47
N ILE A 58 -1.56 -3.33 -5.09
CA ILE A 58 -2.87 -3.08 -4.49
C ILE A 58 -3.34 -4.34 -3.76
N GLY A 59 -3.52 -4.19 -2.44
CA GLY A 59 -4.10 -5.20 -1.57
C GLY A 59 -5.50 -4.87 -1.02
N THR A 60 -6.13 -3.78 -1.48
CA THR A 60 -7.43 -3.32 -0.98
C THR A 60 -8.37 -2.91 -2.10
N SER A 61 -9.66 -3.24 -1.97
CA SER A 61 -10.73 -2.84 -2.90
C SER A 61 -11.44 -1.56 -2.46
N ASN A 62 -10.91 -0.83 -1.47
CA ASN A 62 -11.47 0.42 -0.98
C ASN A 62 -11.46 1.50 -2.09
N ARG A 63 -12.66 1.91 -2.52
CA ARG A 63 -12.85 2.88 -3.61
C ARG A 63 -12.13 4.20 -3.39
N MET A 64 -12.12 4.74 -2.17
CA MET A 64 -11.44 6.01 -1.87
C MET A 64 -9.93 5.90 -2.16
N VAL A 65 -9.32 4.78 -1.78
CA VAL A 65 -7.90 4.51 -2.02
C VAL A 65 -7.63 4.32 -3.51
N LEU A 66 -8.50 3.58 -4.22
CA LEU A 66 -8.36 3.35 -5.66
C LEU A 66 -8.48 4.67 -6.46
N ASP A 67 -9.43 5.53 -6.09
CA ASP A 67 -9.64 6.82 -6.75
C ASP A 67 -8.47 7.78 -6.53
N GLU A 68 -7.92 7.82 -5.31
CA GLU A 68 -6.72 8.61 -5.02
C GLU A 68 -5.50 8.05 -5.74
N LEU A 69 -5.30 6.73 -5.70
CA LEU A 69 -4.21 6.08 -6.41
C LEU A 69 -4.25 6.37 -7.91
N ALA A 70 -5.43 6.36 -8.53
CA ALA A 70 -5.59 6.69 -9.94
C ALA A 70 -5.10 8.11 -10.29
N ARG A 71 -5.17 9.07 -9.35
CA ARG A 71 -4.68 10.45 -9.50
C ARG A 71 -3.17 10.57 -9.37
N VAL A 72 -2.57 9.85 -8.41
CA VAL A 72 -1.15 10.01 -8.06
C VAL A 72 -0.22 9.05 -8.80
N LEU A 73 -0.75 7.94 -9.32
CA LEU A 73 0.04 6.91 -10.02
C LEU A 73 0.62 7.45 -11.32
N GLN A 74 1.95 7.41 -11.41
CA GLN A 74 2.71 7.88 -12.56
C GLN A 74 2.75 6.83 -13.69
N PRO A 75 2.79 7.24 -14.97
CA PRO A 75 2.82 6.32 -16.11
C PRO A 75 4.01 5.34 -16.14
N SER A 76 5.13 5.68 -15.51
CA SER A 76 6.33 4.84 -15.43
C SER A 76 6.21 3.70 -14.42
N GLN A 77 5.23 3.77 -13.51
CA GLN A 77 5.09 2.84 -12.40
C GLN A 77 4.28 1.62 -12.82
N LYS A 78 4.72 0.44 -12.37
CA LYS A 78 3.94 -0.78 -12.55
C LYS A 78 2.92 -0.91 -11.44
N LEU A 79 1.71 -1.34 -11.79
CA LEU A 79 0.66 -1.60 -10.83
C LEU A 79 0.30 -3.09 -10.84
N LEU A 80 0.53 -3.77 -9.72
CA LEU A 80 0.13 -5.16 -9.51
C LEU A 80 -1.15 -5.21 -8.68
N ASP A 81 -2.17 -5.87 -9.22
CA ASP A 81 -3.46 -6.05 -8.57
C ASP A 81 -3.61 -7.44 -7.94
N LEU A 82 -3.92 -7.47 -6.65
CA LEU A 82 -4.20 -8.68 -5.87
C LEU A 82 -5.69 -8.82 -5.50
N VAL A 83 -6.54 -7.84 -5.81
CA VAL A 83 -7.93 -7.76 -5.33
C VAL A 83 -8.98 -7.62 -6.44
N ASN A 84 -8.58 -7.75 -7.71
CA ASN A 84 -9.45 -7.73 -8.89
C ASN A 84 -10.15 -6.37 -9.11
N VAL A 85 -9.36 -5.33 -9.37
CA VAL A 85 -9.82 -3.95 -9.60
C VAL A 85 -10.32 -3.68 -11.02
N ARG A 86 -10.70 -4.71 -11.79
CA ARG A 86 -11.15 -4.60 -13.19
C ARG A 86 -12.35 -3.67 -13.43
N ALA A 87 -13.16 -3.43 -12.40
CA ALA A 87 -14.28 -2.49 -12.48
C ALA A 87 -13.93 -1.06 -12.00
N SER A 88 -12.65 -0.76 -11.80
CA SER A 88 -12.17 0.54 -11.32
C SER A 88 -11.50 1.36 -12.42
N THR A 89 -11.19 2.62 -12.11
CA THR A 89 -10.41 3.53 -12.95
C THR A 89 -8.96 3.08 -13.19
N LEU A 90 -8.50 2.05 -12.48
CA LEU A 90 -7.15 1.50 -12.59
C LEU A 90 -7.07 0.27 -13.50
N ALA A 91 -8.20 -0.21 -14.06
CA ALA A 91 -8.26 -1.45 -14.81
C ALA A 91 -7.22 -1.53 -15.95
N ASP A 92 -7.05 -0.46 -16.71
CA ASP A 92 -6.12 -0.42 -17.86
C ASP A 92 -4.64 -0.29 -17.45
N LYS A 93 -4.38 0.09 -16.19
CA LYS A 93 -3.03 0.26 -15.64
C LYS A 93 -2.56 -0.95 -14.83
N ALA A 94 -3.51 -1.77 -14.36
CA ALA A 94 -3.24 -2.87 -13.44
C ALA A 94 -2.90 -4.16 -14.19
N GLN A 95 -1.83 -4.82 -13.76
CA GLN A 95 -1.55 -6.21 -14.07
C GLN A 95 -2.15 -7.08 -12.96
N GLY A 96 -3.12 -7.94 -13.30
CA GLY A 96 -3.64 -8.93 -12.38
C GLY A 96 -2.62 -10.03 -12.09
N LEU A 97 -2.54 -10.48 -10.83
CA LEU A 97 -1.70 -11.65 -10.52
C LEU A 97 -2.24 -12.94 -11.15
N CYS A 98 -3.57 -13.08 -11.22
CA CYS A 98 -4.24 -14.31 -11.64
C CYS A 98 -5.18 -14.11 -12.83
N TRP A 99 -5.03 -13.03 -13.59
CA TRP A 99 -6.02 -12.63 -14.58
C TRP A 99 -5.49 -11.70 -15.66
#